data_AF-A0A1D6I9B6-F1
#
_entry.id   AF-A0A1D6I9B6-F1
#
_cell.length_a   1.000
_cell.length_b   1.000
_cell.length_c   1.000
_cell.angle_alpha   90.00
_cell.angle_beta   90.00
_cell.angle_gamma   90.00
#
_symmetry.space_group_name_H-M   'P 1'
#
loop_
_entity.id
_entity.type
_entity.pdbx_description
1 polymer ?
#
loop_
_entity_poly.entity_id
_entity_poly.type
_entity_poly.pdbx_seq_one_letter_code
_entity_poly.pdbx_strand_id
1 'polypeptide(L)'
;MVDGKLIVPCGLIAWSLFNDTYKLIHNNVTFLVEKKDISCKSDRDHKFGSDVFPTNFQIGPLKGGKTLDPSIPLSKKEDLIVWMRTTALPTFRKLYGRIYVDLKENDTITV
;
A
#
# COMPACT_ATOMS: atom_id res chain seq x y z
N MET A 1 -6.76 -14.92 -14.23
CA MET A 1 -7.47 -15.95 -13.46
C MET A 1 -6.41 -16.88 -12.88
N VAL A 2 -6.56 -17.32 -11.63
CA VAL A 2 -5.78 -18.43 -11.07
C VAL A 2 -6.76 -19.59 -10.97
N ASP A 3 -6.46 -20.72 -11.62
CA ASP A 3 -7.29 -21.93 -11.62
C ASP A 3 -8.76 -21.68 -12.00
N GLY A 4 -8.99 -20.85 -13.02
CA GLY A 4 -10.34 -20.49 -13.49
C GLY A 4 -11.12 -19.54 -12.55
N LYS A 5 -10.54 -19.12 -11.43
CA LYS A 5 -11.17 -18.18 -10.50
C LYS A 5 -10.77 -16.74 -10.78
N LEU A 6 -11.71 -15.82 -10.52
CA LEU A 6 -11.49 -14.39 -10.63
C LEU A 6 -10.45 -13.92 -9.60
N ILE A 7 -9.57 -13.01 -10.05
CA ILE A 7 -8.61 -12.33 -9.19
C ILE A 7 -9.17 -10.93 -8.91
N VAL A 8 -9.24 -10.56 -7.64
CA VAL A 8 -9.64 -9.22 -7.21
C VAL A 8 -8.57 -8.69 -6.26
N PRO A 9 -7.99 -7.50 -6.52
CA PRO A 9 -8.09 -6.71 -7.74
C PRO A 9 -7.37 -7.36 -8.95
N CYS A 10 -7.93 -7.23 -10.15
CA CYS A 10 -7.28 -7.66 -11.40
C CYS A 10 -6.42 -6.55 -12.02
N GLY A 11 -5.53 -6.92 -12.95
CA GLY A 11 -4.70 -5.98 -13.73
C GLY A 11 -3.24 -5.91 -13.28
N LEU A 12 -2.36 -5.56 -14.23
CA LEU A 12 -0.91 -5.55 -14.01
C LEU A 12 -0.45 -4.50 -13.00
N ILE A 13 -1.15 -3.36 -12.92
CA ILE A 13 -0.84 -2.30 -11.95
C ILE A 13 -1.04 -2.82 -10.52
N ALA A 14 -2.16 -3.51 -10.28
CA ALA A 14 -2.41 -4.12 -8.98
C ALA A 14 -1.42 -5.26 -8.70
N TRP A 15 -1.10 -6.08 -9.71
CA TRP A 15 -0.17 -7.21 -9.58
C TRP A 15 1.26 -6.80 -9.22
N SER A 16 1.71 -5.63 -9.68
CA SER A 16 3.02 -5.07 -9.34
C SER A 16 3.00 -4.22 -8.06
N LEU A 17 2.10 -4.52 -7.12
CA LEU A 17 1.98 -3.77 -5.87
C LEU A 17 3.31 -3.73 -5.10
N PHE A 18 3.77 -2.52 -4.80
CA PHE A 18 4.99 -2.29 -4.04
C PHE A 18 5.03 -3.07 -2.72
N ASN A 19 6.13 -3.80 -2.49
CA ASN A 19 6.26 -4.78 -1.40
C ASN A 19 7.36 -4.48 -0.38
N ASP A 20 8.17 -3.45 -0.58
CA ASP A 20 9.21 -3.13 0.41
C ASP A 20 8.60 -2.57 1.70
N THR A 21 9.33 -2.78 2.78
CA THR A 21 8.97 -2.32 4.13
C THR A 21 10.08 -1.47 4.70
N TYR A 22 9.75 -0.23 5.03
CA TYR A 22 10.67 0.70 5.68
C TYR A 22 10.46 0.67 7.19
N LYS A 23 11.55 0.71 7.97
CA LYS A 23 11.51 0.80 9.43
C LYS A 23 12.39 1.95 9.88
N LEU A 24 11.78 2.99 10.43
CA LEU A 24 12.52 4.15 10.90
C LEU A 24 12.92 3.95 12.37
N ILE A 25 14.21 4.06 12.65
CA ILE A 25 14.79 3.97 13.99
C ILE A 25 15.42 5.32 14.31
N HIS A 26 15.04 5.89 15.44
CA HIS A 26 15.66 7.10 15.95
C HIS A 26 15.95 6.96 17.44
N ASN A 27 17.19 7.27 17.84
CA ASN A 27 17.70 7.06 19.20
C ASN A 27 17.43 5.63 19.75
N ASN A 28 17.61 4.61 18.90
CA ASN A 28 17.34 3.20 19.22
C ASN A 28 15.86 2.86 19.50
N VAL A 29 14.94 3.80 19.23
CA VAL A 29 13.49 3.62 19.29
C VAL A 29 12.96 3.50 17.87
N THR A 30 12.23 2.41 17.60
CA THR A 30 11.58 2.25 16.29
C THR A 30 10.27 3.03 16.28
N PHE A 31 10.11 3.94 15.35
CA PHE A 31 8.86 4.66 15.15
C PHE A 31 7.99 3.92 14.13
N LEU A 32 6.72 3.74 14.46
CA LEU A 32 5.75 3.14 13.55
C LEU A 32 5.40 4.16 12.46
N VAL A 33 5.71 3.82 11.22
CA VAL A 33 5.22 4.56 10.06
C VAL A 33 3.75 4.24 9.87
N GLU A 34 2.87 5.20 10.14
CA GLU A 34 1.43 5.01 10.05
C GLU A 34 1.00 5.07 8.58
N LYS A 35 0.26 4.03 8.17
CA LYS A 35 -0.24 3.85 6.79
C LYS A 35 -1.72 4.20 6.65
N LYS A 36 -2.24 4.96 7.60
CA LYS A 36 -3.60 5.50 7.57
C LYS A 36 -3.55 6.95 7.12
N ASP A 37 -4.60 7.38 6.43
CA ASP A 37 -4.74 8.75 5.93
C ASP A 37 -3.57 9.19 5.03
N ILE A 38 -3.15 8.27 4.16
CA ILE A 38 -2.13 8.47 3.13
C ILE A 38 -2.73 8.59 1.72
N SER A 39 -3.98 8.14 1.57
CA SER A 39 -4.75 8.21 0.33
C SER A 39 -5.82 9.30 0.40
N CYS A 40 -6.29 9.76 -0.76
CA CYS A 40 -7.34 10.76 -0.82
C CYS A 40 -8.62 10.20 -0.19
N LYS A 41 -9.27 10.99 0.69
CA LYS A 41 -10.55 10.62 1.30
C LYS A 41 -11.61 10.24 0.26
N SER A 42 -11.70 10.96 -0.85
CA SER A 42 -12.64 10.63 -1.93
C SER A 42 -12.38 9.25 -2.56
N ASP A 43 -11.11 8.83 -2.66
CA ASP A 43 -10.80 7.52 -3.23
C ASP A 43 -11.27 6.41 -2.28
N ARG A 44 -11.05 6.58 -0.97
CA ARG A 44 -11.50 5.65 0.06
C ARG A 44 -13.02 5.56 0.16
N ASP A 45 -13.69 6.70 0.08
CA ASP A 45 -15.12 6.78 0.38
C ASP A 45 -16.01 6.48 -0.85
N HIS A 46 -15.54 6.80 -2.06
CA HIS A 46 -16.39 6.76 -3.26
C HIS A 46 -15.84 5.92 -4.42
N LYS A 47 -14.51 5.73 -4.51
CA LYS A 47 -13.89 5.06 -5.67
C LYS A 47 -13.60 3.59 -5.43
N PHE A 48 -13.12 3.25 -4.23
CA PHE A 48 -12.86 1.88 -3.84
C PHE A 48 -14.03 1.35 -3.01
N GLY A 49 -14.62 0.23 -3.44
CA GLY A 49 -15.77 -0.36 -2.76
C GLY A 49 -15.43 -0.85 -1.35
N SER A 50 -16.28 -0.52 -0.38
CA SER A 50 -16.19 -1.01 1.01
C SER A 50 -16.67 -2.45 1.19
N ASP A 51 -17.40 -2.95 0.20
CA ASP A 51 -17.94 -4.30 0.06
C ASP A 51 -17.08 -5.19 -0.85
N VAL A 52 -16.01 -4.63 -1.45
CA VAL A 52 -15.11 -5.37 -2.33
C VAL A 52 -13.89 -5.83 -1.55
N PHE A 53 -13.67 -7.15 -1.53
CA PHE A 53 -12.56 -7.80 -0.82
C PHE A 53 -11.58 -8.44 -1.80
N PRO A 54 -10.28 -8.48 -1.48
CA PRO A 54 -9.32 -9.21 -2.30
C PRO A 54 -9.63 -10.71 -2.35
N THR A 55 -9.64 -11.28 -3.55
CA THR A 55 -9.83 -12.73 -3.77
C THR A 55 -8.80 -13.26 -4.75
N ASN A 56 -8.18 -14.40 -4.43
CA ASN A 56 -7.18 -15.06 -5.30
C ASN A 56 -6.00 -14.16 -5.74
N PHE A 57 -5.70 -13.10 -4.97
CA PHE A 57 -4.67 -12.12 -5.29
C PHE A 57 -3.29 -12.61 -4.83
N GLN A 58 -2.31 -12.65 -5.75
CA GLN A 58 -0.95 -13.14 -5.50
C GLN A 58 -0.83 -14.56 -4.92
N ILE A 59 -1.81 -15.45 -5.16
CA ILE A 59 -1.81 -16.84 -4.63
C ILE A 59 -1.04 -17.82 -5.54
N GLY A 60 -0.89 -17.50 -6.83
CA GLY A 60 -0.22 -18.36 -7.81
C GLY A 60 1.31 -18.47 -7.66
N PRO A 61 1.95 -19.32 -8.49
CA PRO A 61 3.40 -19.54 -8.46
C PRO A 61 4.19 -18.28 -8.81
N LEU A 62 3.61 -17.40 -9.64
CA LEU A 62 4.18 -16.10 -9.96
C LEU A 62 3.63 -15.07 -8.97
N LYS A 63 4.52 -14.36 -8.28
CA LYS A 63 4.19 -13.23 -7.42
C LYS A 63 4.87 -11.97 -7.94
N GLY A 64 4.08 -10.94 -8.25
CA GLY A 64 4.57 -9.68 -8.81
C GLY A 64 4.83 -8.61 -7.75
N GLY A 65 4.27 -8.78 -6.56
CA GLY A 65 4.30 -7.75 -5.53
C GLY A 65 3.74 -8.24 -4.20
N LYS A 66 3.26 -7.28 -3.41
CA LYS A 66 2.74 -7.50 -2.05
C LYS A 66 1.40 -8.24 -2.08
N THR A 67 1.16 -9.10 -1.08
CA THR A 67 -0.13 -9.73 -0.86
C THR A 67 -1.10 -8.78 -0.14
N LEU A 68 -2.40 -8.98 -0.35
CA LEU A 68 -3.46 -8.26 0.36
C LEU A 68 -4.16 -9.22 1.32
N ASP A 69 -4.55 -8.69 2.47
CA ASP A 69 -5.37 -9.43 3.45
C ASP A 69 -6.81 -9.54 2.92
N PRO A 70 -7.34 -10.76 2.71
CA PRO A 70 -8.69 -10.97 2.20
C PRO A 70 -9.79 -10.55 3.18
N SER A 71 -9.48 -10.35 4.46
CA SER A 71 -10.44 -9.98 5.50
C SER A 71 -10.74 -8.47 5.54
N ILE A 72 -9.98 -7.67 4.79
CA ILE A 72 -10.07 -6.21 4.81
C ILE A 72 -10.47 -5.71 3.42
N PRO A 73 -11.50 -4.84 3.31
CA PRO A 73 -11.96 -4.37 2.02
C PRO A 73 -10.94 -3.45 1.35
N LEU A 74 -11.01 -3.35 0.01
CA LEU A 74 -10.07 -2.57 -0.80
C LEU A 74 -10.09 -1.09 -0.42
N SER A 75 -11.23 -0.53 0.00
CA SER A 75 -11.36 0.87 0.44
C SER A 75 -10.50 1.21 1.67
N LYS A 76 -10.17 0.21 2.50
CA LYS A 76 -9.31 0.38 3.69
C LYS A 76 -7.84 0.09 3.42
N LYS A 77 -7.49 -0.37 2.21
CA LYS A 77 -6.11 -0.67 1.82
C LYS A 77 -5.45 0.54 1.16
N GLU A 78 -5.10 1.55 1.95
CA GLU A 78 -4.57 2.81 1.43
C GLU A 78 -3.27 2.66 0.63
N ASP A 79 -2.37 1.74 1.02
CA ASP A 79 -1.16 1.38 0.24
C ASP A 79 -1.52 1.00 -1.22
N LEU A 80 -2.59 0.22 -1.40
CA LEU A 80 -3.10 -0.17 -2.72
C LEU A 80 -3.68 1.03 -3.45
N ILE A 81 -4.46 1.87 -2.77
CA ILE A 81 -5.10 3.05 -3.37
C ILE A 81 -4.05 4.01 -3.90
N VAL A 82 -3.00 4.28 -3.11
CA VAL A 82 -1.86 5.12 -3.52
C VAL A 82 -1.13 4.50 -4.72
N TRP A 83 -0.95 3.18 -4.72
CA TRP A 83 -0.30 2.47 -5.82
C TRP A 83 -1.09 2.54 -7.13
N MET A 84 -2.40 2.26 -7.06
CA MET A 84 -3.33 2.25 -8.19
C MET A 84 -3.51 3.60 -8.86
N ARG A 85 -3.14 4.72 -8.21
CA ARG A 85 -3.07 6.03 -8.85
C ARG A 85 -1.89 6.07 -9.83
N THR A 86 -2.17 5.92 -11.12
CA THR A 86 -1.15 5.99 -12.17
C THR A 86 -0.48 7.37 -12.20
N THR A 87 0.82 7.37 -12.42
CA THR A 87 1.63 8.59 -12.51
C THR A 87 1.89 8.89 -13.97
N ALA A 88 1.92 10.18 -14.34
CA ALA A 88 2.13 10.59 -15.72
C ALA A 88 3.60 10.49 -16.18
N LEU A 89 4.54 10.39 -15.23
CA LEU A 89 5.98 10.39 -15.47
C LEU A 89 6.62 9.04 -15.10
N PRO A 90 7.72 8.64 -15.77
CA PRO A 90 8.44 7.40 -15.49
C PRO A 90 9.17 7.44 -14.14
N THR A 91 9.62 8.62 -13.71
CA THR A 91 10.15 8.87 -12.37
C THR A 91 9.06 9.51 -11.53
N PHE A 92 8.68 8.85 -10.44
CA PHE A 92 7.58 9.31 -9.60
C PHE A 92 7.84 9.00 -8.13
N ARG A 93 7.08 9.68 -7.27
CA ARG A 93 7.07 9.45 -5.83
C ARG A 93 5.65 9.13 -5.40
N LYS A 94 5.52 8.22 -4.44
CA LYS A 94 4.24 7.83 -3.83
C LYS A 94 4.39 7.94 -2.32
N LEU A 95 3.35 8.43 -1.65
CA LEU A 95 3.34 8.55 -0.19
C LEU A 95 3.28 7.15 0.42
N TYR A 96 4.32 6.76 1.15
CA TYR A 96 4.39 5.44 1.80
C TYR A 96 3.69 5.42 3.17
N GLY A 97 3.75 6.52 3.90
CA GLY A 97 3.33 6.59 5.29
C GLY A 97 3.56 7.96 5.89
N ARG A 98 2.99 8.19 7.07
CA ARG A 98 3.14 9.41 7.86
C ARG A 98 3.69 9.06 9.23
N ILE A 99 4.55 9.92 9.74
CA ILE A 99 5.03 9.87 11.13
C ILE A 99 4.40 11.05 11.87
N TYR A 100 4.04 10.84 13.13
CA TYR A 100 3.44 11.86 14.01
C TYR A 100 4.40 12.24 15.14
N VAL A 101 5.70 12.10 14.89
CA VAL A 101 6.76 12.46 15.83
C VAL A 101 7.55 13.60 15.23
N ASP A 102 7.80 14.62 16.06
CA ASP A 102 8.62 15.76 15.68
C ASP A 102 10.09 15.35 15.67
N LEU A 103 10.77 15.62 14.56
CA LEU A 103 12.20 15.44 14.40
C LEU A 103 12.88 16.79 14.59
N LYS A 104 13.89 16.84 15.46
CA LYS A 104 14.70 18.03 15.71
C LYS A 104 15.92 18.04 14.80
N GLU A 105 16.50 19.23 14.65
CA GLU A 105 17.79 19.37 13.98
C GLU A 105 18.85 18.48 14.65
N ASN A 106 19.70 17.83 13.84
CA ASN A 106 20.72 16.85 14.26
C ASN A 106 20.20 15.49 14.77
N ASP A 107 18.90 15.21 14.69
CA ASP A 107 18.39 13.87 14.96
C ASP A 107 18.88 12.86 13.91
N THR A 108 19.49 11.75 14.37
CA THR A 108 19.93 10.67 13.49
C THR A 108 18.82 9.66 13.28
N ILE A 109 18.44 9.43 12.02
CA ILE A 109 17.43 8.45 11.61
C ILE A 109 18.12 7.33 10.83
N THR A 110 17.85 6.07 11.22
CA THR A 110 18.23 4.88 10.46
C THR A 110 16.97 4.30 9.81
N VAL A 111 17.08 3.80 8.57
CA VAL A 111 15.95 3.32 7.73
C VAL A 111 16.10 1.84 7.41
#